data_AF-A0A970RYR6-F1
#
_entry.id   AF-A0A970RYR6-F1
#
_cell.length_a   1.000
_cell.length_b   1.000
_cell.length_c   1.000
_cell.angle_alpha   90.00
_cell.angle_beta   90.00
_cell.angle_gamma   90.00
#
_symmetry.space_group_name_H-M   'P 1'
#
loop_
_entity.id
_entity.type
_entity.pdbx_description
1 polymer ?
#
loop_
_entity_poly.entity_id
_entity_poly.type
_entity_poly.pdbx_seq_one_letter_code
_entity_poly.pdbx_strand_id
1 'polypeptide(L)'
;MKRRVIISLSAIGFLIISLIIGHQVLAEKHHGIMYIIGILLIVYAIVFLLFGLPRLIVYFIYGLFSGPIIIFSPQKYHIFLSFILTIVIVINPLAAFEQFLDRQFKESETKTFQYSPGGRYKTFYKYRKNMKEYYHLPQVQKLYTNPKYKFLRNFVLIFLFSLLVFLLLHSASDIVIYDGLDFRSIITLYFAFLLMIAVMVLYKSGFTSMFRVFKVSLFPAIIYLLSYSGLSNTLKAIFIIVLALTMTGLIVNESLTYFTRITYNHYHYTDPKTNQKVFANALYEPFIYDDSDKISAFYTIASSEETFNKNLNSLLIYANFKKLIITAYTVGKGQINLYVELYNEKHLDSLRERLHNTFNSNIKQTVIADSNYYEKMFLHKHEYIIARALSLASLLEELEIKEAVIISLSMHFKDLKAASQIVEKYHTNVIEKQADYCLLEVLIKVENIDYIIEASLRNLLLDMLISGGTFVRIMVYY
;
A
#
# COMPACT_ATOMS: atom_id res chain seq x y z
N MET A 1 0.84 -20.24 -8.41
CA MET A 1 0.23 -19.12 -9.17
C MET A 1 0.16 -19.34 -10.68
N LYS A 2 1.27 -19.57 -11.42
CA LYS A 2 1.22 -19.77 -12.90
C LYS A 2 0.17 -20.80 -13.34
N ARG A 3 0.13 -21.97 -12.68
CA ARG A 3 -0.88 -23.02 -12.90
C ARG A 3 -2.32 -22.53 -12.72
N ARG A 4 -2.61 -21.73 -11.69
CA ARG A 4 -3.94 -21.18 -11.40
C ARG A 4 -4.39 -20.15 -12.45
N VAL A 5 -3.45 -19.31 -12.91
CA VAL A 5 -3.69 -18.36 -14.00
C VAL A 5 -4.03 -19.10 -15.28
N ILE A 6 -3.26 -20.14 -15.64
CA ILE A 6 -3.53 -20.96 -16.81
C ILE A 6 -4.90 -21.63 -16.70
N ILE A 7 -5.19 -22.31 -15.59
CA ILE A 7 -6.48 -22.98 -15.38
C ILE A 7 -7.65 -22.00 -15.50
N SER A 8 -7.56 -20.83 -14.86
CA SER A 8 -8.65 -19.85 -14.85
C SER A 8 -8.84 -19.20 -16.23
N LEU A 9 -7.75 -18.85 -16.92
CA LEU A 9 -7.82 -18.29 -18.27
C LEU A 9 -8.32 -19.31 -19.30
N SER A 10 -7.87 -20.57 -19.21
CA SER A 10 -8.37 -21.65 -20.05
C SER A 10 -9.85 -21.91 -19.79
N ALA A 11 -10.29 -21.90 -18.53
CA ALA A 11 -11.70 -22.05 -18.17
C ALA A 11 -12.55 -20.89 -18.69
N ILE A 12 -12.11 -19.64 -18.50
CA ILE A 12 -12.81 -18.46 -19.03
C ILE A 12 -12.87 -18.51 -20.56
N GLY A 13 -11.76 -18.83 -21.23
CA GLY A 13 -11.71 -18.99 -22.68
C GLY A 13 -12.69 -20.06 -23.18
N PHE A 14 -12.71 -21.23 -22.54
CA PHE A 14 -13.63 -22.31 -22.85
C PHE A 14 -15.10 -21.92 -22.61
N LEU A 15 -15.39 -21.18 -21.54
CA LEU A 15 -16.72 -20.68 -21.23
C LEU A 15 -17.20 -19.65 -22.27
N ILE A 16 -16.32 -18.74 -22.70
CA ILE A 16 -16.65 -17.77 -23.77
C ILE A 16 -16.95 -18.50 -25.08
N ILE A 17 -16.12 -19.47 -25.47
CA ILE A 17 -16.34 -20.28 -26.67
C ILE A 17 -17.67 -21.06 -26.57
N SER A 18 -17.93 -21.65 -25.40
CA SER A 18 -19.17 -22.40 -25.12
C SER A 18 -20.41 -21.51 -25.16
N LEU A 19 -20.32 -20.24 -24.72
CA LEU A 19 -21.39 -19.25 -24.84
C LEU A 19 -21.65 -18.85 -26.29
N ILE A 20 -20.59 -18.68 -27.10
CA ILE A 20 -20.71 -18.36 -28.53
C ILE A 20 -21.37 -19.52 -29.29
N ILE A 21 -20.89 -20.75 -29.09
CA ILE A 21 -21.46 -21.96 -29.72
C ILE A 21 -22.89 -22.16 -29.22
N GLY A 22 -23.11 -22.07 -27.91
CA GLY A 22 -24.44 -22.21 -27.31
C GLY A 22 -25.44 -21.20 -27.88
N HIS A 23 -25.04 -19.95 -28.08
CA HIS A 23 -25.91 -18.94 -28.67
C HIS A 23 -26.34 -19.28 -30.11
N GLN A 24 -25.45 -19.90 -30.91
CA GLN A 24 -25.78 -20.30 -32.27
C GLN A 24 -26.59 -21.61 -32.36
N VAL A 25 -26.40 -22.53 -31.42
CA VAL A 25 -26.99 -23.88 -31.47
C VAL A 25 -28.30 -23.98 -30.70
N LEU A 26 -28.45 -23.25 -29.59
CA LEU A 26 -29.64 -23.34 -28.74
C LEU A 26 -30.72 -22.37 -29.21
N ALA A 27 -31.98 -22.80 -29.08
CA ALA A 27 -33.14 -21.96 -29.32
C ALA A 27 -33.15 -20.73 -28.37
N GLU A 28 -33.68 -19.60 -28.86
CA GLU A 28 -33.69 -18.31 -28.15
C GLU A 28 -34.21 -18.39 -26.71
N LYS A 29 -35.21 -19.26 -26.45
CA LYS A 29 -35.77 -19.51 -25.12
C LYS A 29 -34.76 -19.98 -24.07
N HIS A 30 -33.60 -20.50 -24.48
CA HIS A 30 -32.55 -21.00 -23.59
C HIS A 30 -31.37 -20.04 -23.43
N HIS A 31 -31.30 -18.96 -24.22
CA HIS A 31 -30.18 -18.02 -24.18
C HIS A 31 -30.05 -17.33 -22.81
N GLY A 32 -31.17 -16.93 -22.20
CA GLY A 32 -31.15 -16.27 -20.89
C GLY A 32 -30.53 -17.13 -19.79
N ILE A 33 -30.94 -18.40 -19.69
CA ILE A 33 -30.40 -19.35 -18.70
C ILE A 33 -28.91 -19.61 -18.96
N MET A 34 -28.53 -19.77 -20.22
CA MET A 34 -27.14 -19.98 -20.62
C MET A 34 -26.24 -18.81 -20.25
N TYR A 35 -26.68 -17.57 -20.47
CA TYR A 35 -25.92 -16.37 -20.07
C TYR A 35 -25.78 -16.25 -18.55
N ILE A 36 -26.82 -16.53 -17.80
CA ILE A 36 -26.78 -16.50 -16.32
C ILE A 36 -25.77 -17.52 -15.79
N ILE A 37 -25.84 -18.77 -16.27
CA ILE A 37 -24.91 -19.83 -15.88
C ILE A 37 -23.48 -19.46 -16.30
N GLY A 38 -23.30 -18.93 -17.51
CA GLY A 38 -21.99 -18.51 -18.01
C GLY A 38 -21.37 -17.40 -17.17
N ILE A 39 -22.13 -16.36 -16.85
CA ILE A 39 -21.68 -15.25 -15.99
C ILE A 39 -21.28 -15.77 -14.61
N LEU A 40 -22.09 -16.64 -14.01
CA LEU A 40 -21.83 -17.22 -12.69
C LEU A 40 -20.56 -18.09 -12.68
N LEU A 41 -20.33 -18.89 -13.71
CA LEU A 41 -19.10 -19.67 -13.86
C LEU A 41 -17.87 -18.78 -14.10
N ILE A 42 -18.01 -17.69 -14.85
CA ILE A 42 -16.94 -16.69 -15.03
C ILE A 42 -16.62 -16.01 -13.68
N VAL A 43 -17.63 -15.63 -12.90
CA VAL A 43 -17.44 -15.04 -11.56
C VAL A 43 -16.69 -16.01 -10.67
N TYR A 44 -17.05 -17.29 -10.64
CA TYR A 44 -16.30 -18.31 -9.88
C TYR A 44 -14.86 -18.50 -10.38
N ALA A 45 -14.64 -18.51 -11.69
CA ALA A 45 -13.28 -18.57 -12.25
C ALA A 45 -12.44 -17.35 -11.84
N ILE A 46 -13.04 -16.16 -11.79
CA ILE A 46 -12.39 -14.94 -11.31
C ILE A 46 -12.09 -15.02 -9.81
N VAL A 47 -13.04 -15.48 -8.99
CA VAL A 47 -12.84 -15.66 -7.54
C VAL A 47 -11.70 -16.64 -7.27
N PHE A 48 -11.67 -17.77 -7.99
CA PHE A 48 -10.59 -18.74 -7.90
C PHE A 48 -9.23 -18.13 -8.29
N LEU A 49 -9.18 -17.40 -9.40
CA LEU A 49 -7.97 -16.72 -9.86
C LEU A 49 -7.43 -15.75 -8.81
N LEU A 50 -8.32 -14.90 -8.28
CA LEU A 50 -7.97 -13.77 -7.42
C LEU A 50 -7.74 -14.16 -5.96
N PHE A 51 -8.48 -15.12 -5.43
CA PHE A 51 -8.50 -15.40 -3.99
C PHE A 51 -8.15 -16.83 -3.62
N GLY A 52 -8.07 -17.74 -4.60
CA GLY A 52 -7.70 -19.13 -4.36
C GLY A 52 -8.88 -20.05 -4.06
N LEU A 53 -8.57 -21.31 -3.77
CA LEU A 53 -9.55 -22.38 -3.58
C LEU A 53 -10.41 -22.19 -2.31
N PRO A 54 -9.88 -21.77 -1.15
CA PRO A 54 -10.68 -21.56 0.07
C PRO A 54 -11.82 -20.56 -0.14
N ARG A 55 -11.50 -19.40 -0.72
CA ARG A 55 -12.53 -18.39 -1.01
C ARG A 55 -13.49 -18.84 -2.11
N LEU A 56 -13.06 -19.64 -3.08
CA LEU A 56 -13.98 -20.25 -4.05
C LEU A 56 -15.01 -21.15 -3.35
N ILE A 57 -14.59 -22.01 -2.43
CA ILE A 57 -15.47 -22.89 -1.66
C ILE A 57 -16.47 -22.08 -0.83
N VAL A 58 -15.98 -21.05 -0.14
CA VAL A 58 -16.84 -20.13 0.64
C VAL A 58 -17.85 -19.41 -0.25
N TYR A 59 -17.43 -18.91 -1.42
CA TYR A 59 -18.32 -18.28 -2.39
C TYR A 59 -19.33 -19.26 -2.98
N PHE A 60 -18.94 -20.52 -3.19
CA PHE A 60 -19.84 -21.58 -3.62
C PHE A 60 -20.91 -21.89 -2.56
N ILE A 61 -20.51 -21.94 -1.28
CA ILE A 61 -21.45 -22.06 -0.16
C ILE A 61 -22.42 -20.88 -0.16
N TYR A 62 -21.91 -19.64 -0.28
CA TYR A 62 -22.79 -18.47 -0.38
C TYR A 62 -23.76 -18.57 -1.56
N GLY A 63 -23.29 -19.00 -2.74
CA GLY A 63 -24.13 -19.23 -3.91
C GLY A 63 -25.22 -20.28 -3.68
N LEU A 64 -24.89 -21.37 -3.01
CA LEU A 64 -25.83 -22.44 -2.63
C LEU A 64 -26.90 -21.98 -1.66
N PHE A 65 -26.59 -21.02 -0.78
CA PHE A 65 -27.60 -20.44 0.12
C PHE A 65 -28.37 -19.29 -0.54
N SER A 66 -27.69 -18.41 -1.25
CA SER A 66 -28.30 -17.23 -1.87
C SER A 66 -29.24 -17.60 -3.02
N GLY A 67 -28.88 -18.61 -3.81
CA GLY A 67 -29.66 -19.05 -4.98
C GLY A 67 -31.08 -19.48 -4.60
N PRO A 68 -31.25 -20.47 -3.71
CA PRO A 68 -32.56 -20.89 -3.21
C PRO A 68 -33.33 -19.75 -2.54
N ILE A 69 -32.66 -18.92 -1.72
CA ILE A 69 -33.31 -17.77 -1.07
C ILE A 69 -33.92 -16.84 -2.13
N ILE A 70 -33.20 -16.53 -3.21
CA ILE A 70 -33.72 -15.70 -4.30
C ILE A 70 -34.83 -16.45 -5.06
N ILE A 71 -34.63 -17.71 -5.45
CA ILE A 71 -35.57 -18.48 -6.26
C ILE A 71 -36.92 -18.68 -5.55
N PHE A 72 -36.91 -19.01 -4.26
CA PHE A 72 -38.13 -19.24 -3.48
C PHE A 72 -38.76 -17.95 -2.96
N SER A 73 -38.06 -16.82 -3.05
CA SER A 73 -38.62 -15.53 -2.70
C SER A 73 -39.47 -14.98 -3.83
N PRO A 74 -40.54 -14.21 -3.52
CA PRO A 74 -41.34 -13.57 -4.55
C PRO A 74 -40.47 -12.66 -5.43
N GLN A 75 -40.74 -12.64 -6.74
CA GLN A 75 -39.93 -11.94 -7.75
C GLN A 75 -39.64 -10.48 -7.40
N LYS A 76 -40.62 -9.79 -6.78
CA LYS A 76 -40.44 -8.42 -6.31
C LYS A 76 -39.26 -8.25 -5.34
N TYR A 77 -38.95 -9.24 -4.50
CA TYR A 77 -37.82 -9.14 -3.56
C TYR A 77 -36.46 -9.49 -4.15
N HIS A 78 -36.37 -9.98 -5.38
CA HIS A 78 -35.14 -10.57 -5.92
C HIS A 78 -33.96 -9.61 -5.91
N ILE A 79 -34.16 -8.35 -6.29
CA ILE A 79 -33.08 -7.34 -6.33
C ILE A 79 -32.68 -6.89 -4.94
N PHE A 80 -33.66 -6.70 -4.04
CA PHE A 80 -33.40 -6.36 -2.65
C PHE A 80 -32.62 -7.46 -1.93
N LEU A 81 -33.07 -8.72 -2.08
CA LEU A 81 -32.40 -9.89 -1.54
C LEU A 81 -31.01 -10.05 -2.15
N SER A 82 -30.85 -9.84 -3.47
CA SER A 82 -29.55 -9.86 -4.13
C SER A 82 -28.60 -8.83 -3.51
N PHE A 83 -29.08 -7.63 -3.18
CA PHE A 83 -28.28 -6.62 -2.52
C PHE A 83 -27.87 -7.04 -1.10
N ILE A 84 -28.81 -7.52 -0.26
CA ILE A 84 -28.48 -8.02 1.09
C ILE A 84 -27.49 -9.18 1.02
N LEU A 85 -27.74 -10.16 0.14
CA LEU A 85 -26.90 -11.34 0.00
C LEU A 85 -25.50 -10.94 -0.48
N THR A 86 -25.39 -9.92 -1.33
CA THR A 86 -24.09 -9.32 -1.69
C THR A 86 -23.38 -8.71 -0.48
N ILE A 87 -24.09 -8.00 0.40
CA ILE A 87 -23.51 -7.49 1.65
C ILE A 87 -23.02 -8.64 2.53
N VAL A 88 -23.81 -9.71 2.69
CA VAL A 88 -23.43 -10.88 3.48
C VAL A 88 -22.15 -11.52 2.93
N ILE A 89 -22.07 -11.69 1.60
CA ILE A 89 -20.86 -12.19 0.92
C ILE A 89 -19.65 -11.28 1.20
N VAL A 90 -19.84 -9.96 1.16
CA VAL A 90 -18.78 -8.97 1.39
C VAL A 90 -18.32 -8.94 2.85
N ILE A 91 -19.24 -9.05 3.81
CA ILE A 91 -18.92 -9.14 5.25
C ILE A 91 -18.19 -10.46 5.55
N ASN A 92 -18.47 -11.51 4.76
CA ASN A 92 -17.86 -12.82 4.84
C ASN A 92 -17.95 -13.46 6.24
N PRO A 93 -19.15 -13.77 6.76
CA PRO A 93 -19.31 -14.43 8.06
C PRO A 93 -18.57 -15.77 8.17
N LEU A 94 -18.31 -16.45 7.04
CA LEU A 94 -17.52 -17.68 6.98
C LEU A 94 -16.01 -17.44 6.96
N ALA A 95 -15.51 -16.25 7.32
CA ALA A 95 -14.08 -15.96 7.36
C ALA A 95 -13.26 -16.94 8.24
N ALA A 96 -13.81 -17.37 9.38
CA ALA A 96 -13.14 -18.37 10.22
C ALA A 96 -13.05 -19.74 9.53
N PHE A 97 -14.06 -20.11 8.75
CA PHE A 97 -14.04 -21.33 7.94
C PHE A 97 -13.07 -21.20 6.75
N GLU A 98 -13.00 -20.03 6.11
CA GLU A 98 -11.98 -19.72 5.10
C GLU A 98 -10.56 -19.92 5.65
N GLN A 99 -10.29 -19.41 6.86
CA GLN A 99 -9.00 -19.59 7.54
C GLN A 99 -8.70 -21.04 7.91
N PHE A 100 -9.73 -21.81 8.28
CA PHE A 100 -9.56 -23.25 8.51
C PHE A 100 -9.14 -23.96 7.22
N LEU A 101 -9.80 -23.67 6.10
CA LEU A 101 -9.44 -24.20 4.79
C LEU A 101 -8.03 -23.75 4.36
N ASP A 102 -7.65 -22.49 4.60
CA ASP A 102 -6.31 -21.97 4.31
C ASP A 102 -5.20 -22.78 4.99
N ARG A 103 -5.46 -23.34 6.17
CA ARG A 103 -4.49 -24.17 6.91
C ARG A 103 -4.41 -25.61 6.39
N GLN A 104 -5.46 -26.11 5.75
CA GLN A 104 -5.56 -27.49 5.26
C GLN A 104 -5.04 -27.63 3.82
N PHE A 105 -5.17 -26.59 3.00
CA PHE A 105 -4.73 -26.61 1.61
C PHE A 105 -3.27 -26.20 1.42
N LYS A 106 -2.68 -26.61 0.29
CA LYS A 106 -1.33 -26.22 -0.08
C LYS A 106 -1.25 -24.71 -0.32
N GLU A 107 -0.15 -24.09 0.08
CA GLU A 107 0.09 -22.65 -0.07
C GLU A 107 -0.09 -22.13 -1.52
N SER A 108 0.13 -23.00 -2.52
CA SER A 108 -0.09 -22.69 -3.94
C SER A 108 -1.56 -22.47 -4.33
N GLU A 109 -2.49 -22.98 -3.53
CA GLU A 109 -3.94 -22.97 -3.77
C GLU A 109 -4.64 -21.91 -2.91
N THR A 110 -4.05 -21.54 -1.77
CA THR A 110 -4.58 -20.58 -0.79
C THR A 110 -4.07 -19.15 -1.01
N LYS A 111 -2.86 -18.97 -1.55
CA LYS A 111 -2.29 -17.63 -1.79
C LYS A 111 -3.21 -16.74 -2.64
N THR A 112 -3.67 -15.62 -2.08
CA THR A 112 -4.36 -14.58 -2.84
C THR A 112 -3.52 -14.11 -4.02
N PHE A 113 -4.15 -13.64 -5.09
CA PHE A 113 -3.47 -13.13 -6.27
C PHE A 113 -2.64 -11.91 -5.91
N GLN A 114 -1.36 -12.12 -5.68
CA GLN A 114 -0.38 -11.06 -5.57
C GLN A 114 0.09 -10.73 -6.98
N TYR A 115 -0.42 -9.62 -7.51
CA TYR A 115 0.20 -8.99 -8.66
C TYR A 115 1.55 -8.42 -8.20
N SER A 116 2.61 -9.22 -8.34
CA SER A 116 3.96 -8.68 -8.36
C SER A 116 4.15 -8.13 -9.78
N PRO A 117 4.22 -6.80 -9.99
CA PRO A 117 4.67 -6.29 -11.28
C PRO A 117 6.02 -6.94 -11.58
N GLY A 118 6.02 -7.87 -12.53
CA GLY A 118 7.22 -8.57 -12.96
C GLY A 118 8.15 -7.61 -13.71
N GLY A 119 9.43 -7.95 -13.76
CA GLY A 119 10.44 -7.22 -14.53
C GLY A 119 11.15 -6.12 -13.75
N ARG A 120 11.86 -5.27 -14.51
CA ARG A 120 12.89 -4.35 -14.03
C ARG A 120 12.43 -3.38 -12.92
N TYR A 121 11.14 -3.02 -12.85
CA TYR A 121 10.60 -2.03 -11.91
C TYR A 121 10.00 -2.62 -10.61
N LYS A 122 10.16 -3.92 -10.36
CA LYS A 122 9.58 -4.61 -9.18
C LYS A 122 9.89 -3.88 -7.87
N THR A 123 11.16 -3.56 -7.66
CA THR A 123 11.68 -2.89 -6.46
C THR A 123 11.08 -1.49 -6.30
N PHE A 124 10.97 -0.72 -7.38
CA PHE A 124 10.30 0.59 -7.36
C PHE A 124 8.84 0.49 -6.89
N TYR A 125 8.08 -0.50 -7.37
CA TYR A 125 6.67 -0.61 -6.97
C TYR A 125 6.51 -1.04 -5.50
N LYS A 126 7.41 -1.89 -4.98
CA LYS A 126 7.45 -2.20 -3.55
C LYS A 126 7.81 -0.95 -2.73
N TYR A 127 8.86 -0.23 -3.13
CA TYR A 127 9.26 1.03 -2.50
C TYR A 127 8.11 2.05 -2.48
N ARG A 128 7.42 2.24 -3.61
CA ARG A 128 6.26 3.13 -3.72
C ARG A 128 5.11 2.72 -2.80
N LYS A 129 4.92 1.41 -2.57
CA LYS A 129 3.92 0.92 -1.62
C LYS A 129 4.28 1.33 -0.19
N ASN A 130 5.50 1.05 0.25
CA ASN A 130 5.98 1.45 1.59
C ASN A 130 5.93 2.97 1.78
N MET A 131 6.37 3.75 0.78
CA MET A 131 6.30 5.21 0.80
C MET A 131 4.86 5.72 1.02
N LYS A 132 3.85 5.07 0.45
CA LYS A 132 2.44 5.46 0.69
C LYS A 132 1.98 5.12 2.09
N GLU A 133 2.39 3.98 2.63
CA GLU A 133 2.07 3.60 4.01
C GLU A 133 2.63 4.67 4.98
N TYR A 134 3.87 5.11 4.77
CA TYR A 134 4.47 6.22 5.53
C TYR A 134 3.79 7.58 5.27
N TYR A 135 3.38 7.87 4.04
CA TYR A 135 2.63 9.11 3.75
C TYR A 135 1.30 9.18 4.53
N HIS A 136 0.68 8.03 4.78
CA HIS A 136 -0.54 7.91 5.56
C HIS A 136 -0.29 7.74 7.07
N LEU A 137 0.96 7.57 7.51
CA LEU A 137 1.32 7.38 8.92
C LEU A 137 0.74 8.47 9.83
N PRO A 138 0.78 9.78 9.49
CA PRO A 138 0.18 10.81 10.34
C PRO A 138 -1.33 10.65 10.57
N GLN A 139 -2.05 10.05 9.62
CA GLN A 139 -3.48 9.75 9.78
C GLN A 139 -3.70 8.56 10.71
N VAL A 140 -2.80 7.58 10.68
CA VAL A 140 -2.81 6.44 11.59
C VAL A 140 -2.44 6.90 13.01
N GLN A 141 -1.40 7.72 13.17
CA GLN A 141 -1.02 8.33 14.45
C GLN A 141 -2.19 9.07 15.09
N LYS A 142 -2.92 9.90 14.33
CA LYS A 142 -4.13 10.59 14.83
C LYS A 142 -5.21 9.66 15.40
N LEU A 143 -5.27 8.39 14.98
CA LEU A 143 -6.22 7.42 15.56
C LEU A 143 -5.78 6.93 16.94
N TYR A 144 -4.47 6.90 17.19
CA TYR A 144 -3.88 6.50 18.46
C TYR A 144 -3.82 7.67 19.44
N THR A 145 -3.35 8.84 18.98
CA THR A 145 -3.06 9.98 19.86
C THR A 145 -4.25 10.91 20.09
N ASN A 146 -5.21 11.00 19.16
CA ASN A 146 -6.35 11.92 19.29
C ASN A 146 -7.68 11.20 19.59
N PRO A 147 -8.11 11.15 20.86
CA PRO A 147 -9.33 10.43 21.25
C PRO A 147 -10.59 11.07 20.64
N LYS A 148 -10.62 12.39 20.44
CA LYS A 148 -11.76 13.09 19.82
C LYS A 148 -11.92 12.70 18.36
N TYR A 149 -10.81 12.57 17.62
CA TYR A 149 -10.84 12.12 16.23
C TYR A 149 -11.32 10.67 16.13
N LYS A 150 -10.82 9.78 16.99
CA LYS A 150 -11.26 8.38 17.07
C LYS A 150 -12.75 8.28 17.39
N PHE A 151 -13.23 9.05 18.37
CA PHE A 151 -14.65 9.12 18.73
C PHE A 151 -15.51 9.59 17.56
N LEU A 152 -15.18 10.74 16.95
CA LEU A 152 -15.91 11.29 15.81
C LEU A 152 -15.96 10.32 14.64
N ARG A 153 -14.83 9.68 14.32
CA ARG A 153 -14.77 8.69 13.25
C ARG A 153 -15.69 7.50 13.53
N ASN A 154 -15.66 6.96 14.73
CA ASN A 154 -16.52 5.83 15.11
C ASN A 154 -18.00 6.22 15.11
N PHE A 155 -18.32 7.40 15.65
CA PHE A 155 -19.69 7.93 15.63
C PHE A 155 -20.22 8.08 14.21
N VAL A 156 -19.45 8.72 13.32
CA VAL A 156 -19.85 8.88 11.90
C VAL A 156 -19.96 7.52 11.22
N LEU A 157 -19.07 6.57 11.51
CA LEU A 157 -19.13 5.23 10.94
C LEU A 157 -20.42 4.51 11.36
N ILE A 158 -20.77 4.55 12.65
CA ILE A 158 -22.03 3.98 13.17
C ILE A 158 -23.23 4.67 12.52
N PHE A 159 -23.20 6.00 12.41
CA PHE A 159 -24.26 6.77 11.78
C PHE A 159 -24.45 6.41 10.30
N LEU A 160 -23.38 6.39 9.51
CA LEU A 160 -23.42 6.02 8.09
C LEU A 160 -23.85 4.56 7.89
N PHE A 161 -23.42 3.66 8.78
CA PHE A 161 -23.86 2.27 8.75
C PHE A 161 -25.34 2.13 9.09
N SER A 162 -25.83 2.87 10.08
CA SER A 162 -27.26 2.90 10.43
C SER A 162 -28.10 3.46 9.28
N LEU A 163 -27.62 4.53 8.64
CA LEU A 163 -28.26 5.11 7.46
C LEU A 163 -28.26 4.13 6.27
N LEU A 164 -27.17 3.39 6.07
CA LEU A 164 -27.10 2.33 5.07
C LEU A 164 -28.18 1.27 5.33
N VAL A 165 -28.28 0.74 6.55
CA VAL A 165 -29.31 -0.24 6.92
C VAL A 165 -30.70 0.33 6.69
N PHE A 166 -30.95 1.58 7.09
CA PHE A 166 -32.22 2.25 6.88
C PHE A 166 -32.58 2.38 5.39
N LEU A 167 -31.66 2.86 4.54
CA LEU A 167 -31.90 2.98 3.09
C LEU A 167 -32.18 1.63 2.44
N LEU A 168 -31.55 0.57 2.94
CA LEU A 168 -31.82 -0.79 2.47
C LEU A 168 -33.23 -1.23 2.84
N LEU A 169 -33.63 -1.07 4.10
CA LEU A 169 -35.00 -1.38 4.54
C LEU A 169 -36.04 -0.56 3.77
N HIS A 170 -35.77 0.73 3.55
CA HIS A 170 -36.65 1.59 2.78
C HIS A 170 -36.76 1.16 1.31
N SER A 171 -35.62 0.86 0.66
CA SER A 171 -35.61 0.32 -0.71
C SER A 171 -36.36 -1.01 -0.80
N ALA A 172 -36.24 -1.87 0.22
CA ALA A 172 -37.04 -3.09 0.34
C ALA A 172 -38.52 -2.78 0.30
N SER A 173 -38.96 -1.84 1.14
CA SER A 173 -40.36 -1.45 1.27
C SER A 173 -40.89 -0.86 -0.04
N ASP A 174 -40.13 0.00 -0.70
CA ASP A 174 -40.55 0.64 -1.95
C ASP A 174 -40.71 -0.39 -3.08
N ILE A 175 -39.76 -1.32 -3.20
CA ILE A 175 -39.85 -2.40 -4.19
C ILE A 175 -41.09 -3.29 -3.95
N VAL A 176 -41.51 -3.45 -2.68
CA VAL A 176 -42.73 -4.19 -2.31
C VAL A 176 -44.00 -3.44 -2.64
N ILE A 177 -44.01 -2.12 -2.42
CA ILE A 177 -45.19 -1.27 -2.64
C ILE A 177 -45.44 -1.05 -4.14
N TYR A 178 -44.38 -0.91 -4.93
CA TYR A 178 -44.47 -0.62 -6.37
C TYR A 178 -44.38 -1.86 -7.27
N ASP A 179 -44.37 -3.07 -6.69
CA ASP A 179 -44.27 -4.37 -7.38
C ASP A 179 -43.16 -4.41 -8.47
N GLY A 180 -42.01 -3.78 -8.18
CA GLY A 180 -40.91 -3.70 -9.12
C GLY A 180 -39.87 -2.62 -8.80
N LEU A 181 -38.91 -2.42 -9.70
CA LEU A 181 -37.95 -1.32 -9.61
C LEU A 181 -38.56 -0.04 -10.16
N ASP A 182 -38.89 0.89 -9.27
CA ASP A 182 -39.08 2.28 -9.65
C ASP A 182 -37.71 3.00 -9.71
N PHE A 183 -37.67 4.12 -10.44
CA PHE A 183 -36.55 5.06 -10.51
C PHE A 183 -36.02 5.42 -9.11
N ARG A 184 -36.93 5.61 -8.15
CA ARG A 184 -36.60 5.89 -6.74
C ARG A 184 -35.81 4.75 -6.10
N SER A 185 -36.24 3.50 -6.26
CA SER A 185 -35.56 2.33 -5.71
C SER A 185 -34.14 2.16 -6.28
N ILE A 186 -33.94 2.45 -7.57
CA ILE A 186 -32.62 2.40 -8.23
C ILE A 186 -31.67 3.45 -7.63
N ILE A 187 -32.12 4.69 -7.47
CA ILE A 187 -31.31 5.75 -6.84
C ILE A 187 -31.00 5.42 -5.38
N THR A 188 -31.98 4.93 -4.62
CA THR A 188 -31.79 4.56 -3.22
C THR A 188 -30.76 3.44 -3.08
N LEU A 189 -30.79 2.42 -3.95
CA LEU A 189 -29.77 1.36 -4.00
C LEU A 189 -28.39 1.90 -4.39
N TYR A 190 -28.32 2.83 -5.34
CA TYR A 190 -27.07 3.49 -5.71
C TYR A 190 -26.46 4.25 -4.52
N PHE A 191 -27.25 5.04 -3.79
CA PHE A 191 -26.79 5.73 -2.58
C PHE A 191 -26.40 4.76 -1.46
N ALA A 192 -27.13 3.66 -1.28
CA ALA A 192 -26.75 2.60 -0.36
C ALA A 192 -25.37 2.01 -0.72
N PHE A 193 -25.12 1.75 -2.00
CA PHE A 193 -23.81 1.31 -2.47
C PHE A 193 -22.70 2.35 -2.21
N LEU A 194 -22.97 3.64 -2.44
CA LEU A 194 -22.03 4.70 -2.12
C LEU A 194 -21.74 4.83 -0.63
N LEU A 195 -22.75 4.69 0.23
CA LEU A 195 -22.59 4.68 1.68
C LEU A 195 -21.75 3.49 2.14
N MET A 196 -21.94 2.31 1.54
CA MET A 196 -21.11 1.14 1.82
C MET A 196 -19.63 1.42 1.50
N ILE A 197 -19.33 1.98 0.32
CA ILE A 197 -17.96 2.39 -0.04
C ILE A 197 -17.44 3.43 0.95
N ALA A 198 -18.25 4.42 1.33
CA ALA A 198 -17.86 5.47 2.26
C ALA A 198 -17.51 4.88 3.64
N VAL A 199 -18.31 3.96 4.18
CA VAL A 199 -18.04 3.25 5.45
C VAL A 199 -16.72 2.48 5.37
N MET A 200 -16.49 1.73 4.29
CA MET A 200 -15.24 0.98 4.10
C MET A 200 -14.02 1.90 4.03
N VAL A 201 -14.10 2.99 3.25
CA VAL A 201 -12.99 3.94 3.09
C VAL A 201 -12.75 4.73 4.38
N LEU A 202 -13.80 5.13 5.10
CA LEU A 202 -13.68 5.82 6.39
C LEU A 202 -12.98 4.92 7.42
N TYR A 203 -13.36 3.64 7.46
CA TYR A 203 -12.72 2.64 8.34
C TYR A 203 -11.24 2.43 7.99
N LYS A 204 -10.88 2.36 6.71
CA LYS A 204 -9.49 2.06 6.33
C LYS A 204 -8.58 3.29 6.30
N SER A 205 -9.08 4.40 5.78
CA SER A 205 -8.25 5.52 5.29
C SER A 205 -8.70 6.90 5.80
N GLY A 206 -9.73 6.97 6.65
CA GLY A 206 -10.20 8.20 7.29
C GLY A 206 -11.02 9.15 6.41
N PHE A 207 -11.38 10.30 6.99
CA PHE A 207 -12.33 11.26 6.40
C PHE A 207 -11.87 11.85 5.06
N THR A 208 -10.60 12.26 4.95
CA THR A 208 -10.08 12.87 3.72
C THR A 208 -10.25 11.95 2.51
N SER A 209 -9.94 10.66 2.70
CA SER A 209 -10.07 9.65 1.65
C SER A 209 -11.53 9.38 1.31
N MET A 210 -12.40 9.29 2.33
CA MET A 210 -13.84 9.11 2.16
C MET A 210 -14.44 10.25 1.34
N PHE A 211 -14.17 11.51 1.69
CA PHE A 211 -14.70 12.66 0.96
C PHE A 211 -14.22 12.74 -0.49
N ARG A 212 -12.96 12.37 -0.78
CA ARG A 212 -12.44 12.38 -2.16
C ARG A 212 -13.19 11.37 -3.05
N VAL A 213 -13.40 10.16 -2.56
CA VAL A 213 -14.16 9.13 -3.29
C VAL A 213 -15.62 9.57 -3.44
N PHE A 214 -16.25 9.99 -2.34
CA PHE A 214 -17.66 10.37 -2.32
C PHE A 214 -17.96 11.55 -3.25
N LYS A 215 -17.09 12.57 -3.32
CA LYS A 215 -17.23 13.72 -4.23
C LYS A 215 -17.33 13.29 -5.69
N VAL A 216 -16.49 12.37 -6.16
CA VAL A 216 -16.52 11.88 -7.54
C VAL A 216 -17.74 10.98 -7.77
N SER A 217 -18.07 10.15 -6.79
CA SER A 217 -19.19 9.22 -6.86
C SER A 217 -20.58 9.88 -6.87
N LEU A 218 -20.72 11.14 -6.45
CA LEU A 218 -22.01 11.83 -6.53
C LEU A 218 -22.40 12.25 -7.96
N PHE A 219 -21.43 12.40 -8.87
CA PHE A 219 -21.70 12.90 -10.22
C PHE A 219 -22.65 12.02 -11.04
N PRO A 220 -22.50 10.68 -11.09
CA PRO A 220 -23.45 9.81 -11.78
C PRO A 220 -24.89 9.96 -11.26
N ALA A 221 -25.09 10.08 -9.93
CA ALA A 221 -26.42 10.31 -9.36
C ALA A 221 -27.01 11.65 -9.79
N ILE A 222 -26.21 12.73 -9.77
CA ILE A 222 -26.67 14.07 -10.18
C ILE A 222 -27.02 14.09 -11.67
N ILE A 223 -26.18 13.49 -12.52
CA ILE A 223 -26.42 13.36 -13.97
C ILE A 223 -27.70 12.56 -14.24
N TYR A 224 -27.91 11.48 -13.48
CA TYR A 224 -29.11 10.67 -13.57
C TYR A 224 -30.35 11.47 -13.15
N LEU A 225 -30.32 12.16 -12.01
CA LEU A 225 -31.42 13.02 -11.54
C LEU A 225 -31.77 14.14 -12.55
N LEU A 226 -30.75 14.75 -13.18
CA LEU A 226 -30.96 15.79 -14.20
C LEU A 226 -31.63 15.24 -15.47
N SER A 227 -31.31 14.02 -15.87
CA SER A 227 -31.94 13.36 -17.02
C SER A 227 -33.46 13.25 -16.85
N TYR A 228 -33.93 13.00 -15.61
CA TYR A 228 -35.35 12.86 -15.26
C TYR A 228 -36.01 14.15 -14.77
N SER A 229 -35.27 15.26 -14.67
CA SER A 229 -35.82 16.55 -14.27
C SER A 229 -36.82 17.12 -15.30
N GLY A 230 -37.65 18.07 -14.90
CA GLY A 230 -38.58 18.78 -15.80
C GLY A 230 -37.92 19.85 -16.69
N LEU A 231 -36.59 19.92 -16.76
CA LEU A 231 -35.86 20.91 -17.54
C LEU A 231 -36.03 20.68 -19.06
N SER A 232 -35.88 21.74 -19.85
CA SER A 232 -35.84 21.62 -21.31
C SER A 232 -34.66 20.76 -21.76
N ASN A 233 -34.82 20.02 -22.87
CA ASN A 233 -33.78 19.10 -23.36
C ASN A 233 -32.44 19.80 -23.62
N THR A 234 -32.46 21.05 -24.09
CA THR A 234 -31.27 21.87 -24.30
C THR A 234 -30.55 22.17 -22.99
N LEU A 235 -31.29 22.57 -21.94
CA LEU A 235 -30.69 22.83 -20.62
C LEU A 235 -30.15 21.54 -19.99
N LYS A 236 -30.87 20.42 -20.11
CA LYS A 236 -30.39 19.10 -19.64
C LYS A 236 -29.06 18.75 -20.29
N ALA A 237 -28.95 18.87 -21.61
CA ALA A 237 -27.72 18.57 -22.34
C ALA A 237 -26.55 19.45 -21.88
N ILE A 238 -26.78 20.76 -21.71
CA ILE A 238 -25.75 21.69 -21.22
C ILE A 238 -25.27 21.29 -19.82
N PHE A 239 -26.19 21.07 -18.87
CA PHE A 239 -25.81 20.68 -17.51
C PHE A 239 -25.11 19.33 -17.44
N ILE A 240 -25.56 18.33 -18.20
CA ILE A 240 -24.91 17.02 -18.26
C ILE A 240 -23.48 17.14 -18.79
N ILE A 241 -23.27 17.92 -19.86
CA ILE A 241 -21.94 18.15 -20.44
C ILE A 241 -21.02 18.85 -19.43
N VAL A 242 -21.49 19.92 -18.78
CA VAL A 242 -20.71 20.67 -17.79
C VAL A 242 -20.34 19.76 -16.60
N LEU A 243 -21.28 18.95 -16.10
CA LEU A 243 -21.02 18.02 -15.01
C LEU A 243 -20.07 16.89 -15.42
N ALA A 244 -20.20 16.35 -16.63
CA ALA A 244 -19.31 15.31 -17.14
C ALA A 244 -17.87 15.84 -17.32
N LEU A 245 -17.70 17.07 -17.81
CA LEU A 245 -16.40 17.74 -17.90
C LEU A 245 -15.81 18.00 -16.51
N THR A 246 -16.64 18.46 -15.56
CA THR A 246 -16.21 18.68 -14.17
C THR A 246 -15.78 17.37 -13.51
N MET A 247 -16.56 16.29 -13.69
CA MET A 247 -16.22 14.94 -13.21
C MET A 247 -14.89 14.46 -13.79
N THR A 248 -14.70 14.62 -15.10
CA THR A 248 -13.45 14.24 -15.79
C THR A 248 -12.27 15.04 -15.26
N GLY A 249 -12.42 16.36 -15.11
CA GLY A 249 -11.39 17.23 -14.53
C GLY A 249 -11.01 16.81 -13.11
N LEU A 250 -11.99 16.46 -12.26
CA LEU A 250 -11.72 15.94 -10.92
C LEU A 250 -11.00 14.60 -10.94
N ILE A 251 -11.37 13.68 -11.82
CA ILE A 251 -10.69 12.37 -11.97
C ILE A 251 -9.24 12.55 -12.41
N VAL A 252 -8.99 13.43 -13.38
CA VAL A 252 -7.63 13.75 -13.84
C VAL A 252 -6.82 14.39 -12.72
N ASN A 253 -7.40 15.36 -12.01
CA ASN A 253 -6.73 16.04 -10.89
C ASN A 253 -6.37 15.07 -9.74
N GLU A 254 -7.29 14.18 -9.34
CA GLU A 254 -7.01 13.16 -8.32
C GLU A 254 -5.97 12.14 -8.80
N SER A 255 -5.97 11.80 -10.09
CA SER A 255 -4.97 10.92 -10.70
C SER A 255 -3.58 11.56 -10.72
N LEU A 256 -3.47 12.87 -10.97
CA LEU A 256 -2.21 13.60 -10.87
C LEU A 256 -1.75 13.74 -9.43
N THR A 257 -2.66 14.12 -8.53
CA THR A 257 -2.41 14.23 -7.08
C THR A 257 -1.98 12.89 -6.49
N TYR A 258 -2.40 11.76 -7.05
CA TYR A 258 -1.95 10.45 -6.63
C TYR A 258 -0.43 10.25 -6.79
N PHE A 259 0.21 10.91 -7.77
CA PHE A 259 1.67 10.89 -7.93
C PHE A 259 2.40 11.88 -7.02
N THR A 260 1.69 12.86 -6.45
CA THR A 260 2.24 13.80 -5.46
C THR A 260 2.14 13.30 -4.02
N ARG A 261 1.54 12.12 -3.79
CA ARG A 261 1.53 11.43 -2.49
C ARG A 261 2.86 10.72 -2.26
N ILE A 262 3.85 11.50 -1.87
CA ILE A 262 5.23 11.08 -1.66
C ILE A 262 5.68 11.52 -0.28
N THR A 263 6.61 10.76 0.29
CA THR A 263 7.28 11.14 1.54
C THR A 263 8.72 10.67 1.46
N TYR A 264 9.60 11.38 2.16
CA TYR A 264 11.02 11.04 2.26
C TYR A 264 11.39 11.00 3.72
N ASN A 265 11.30 9.80 4.30
CA ASN A 265 11.78 9.55 5.65
C ASN A 265 13.26 9.18 5.58
N HIS A 266 14.08 9.74 6.47
CA HIS A 266 15.51 9.61 6.37
C HIS A 266 16.19 9.50 7.73
N TYR A 267 17.29 8.77 7.76
CA TYR A 267 18.24 8.78 8.86
C TYR A 267 19.22 9.93 8.64
N HIS A 268 19.19 10.92 9.52
CA HIS A 268 20.04 12.10 9.47
C HIS A 268 21.23 11.96 10.42
N TYR A 269 22.45 12.10 9.91
CA TYR A 269 23.66 12.11 10.72
C TYR A 269 24.79 12.89 10.04
N THR A 270 25.84 13.24 10.77
CA THR A 270 27.07 13.81 10.19
C THR A 270 28.13 12.73 10.09
N ASP A 271 28.66 12.46 8.90
CA ASP A 271 29.78 11.52 8.75
C ASP A 271 31.08 12.18 9.25
N PRO A 272 31.71 11.68 10.32
CA PRO A 272 32.91 12.29 10.88
C PRO A 272 34.12 12.22 9.94
N LYS A 273 34.16 11.29 8.99
CA LYS A 273 35.29 11.15 8.05
C LYS A 273 35.26 12.21 6.94
N THR A 274 34.08 12.50 6.41
CA THR A 274 33.91 13.43 5.28
C THR A 274 33.40 14.80 5.72
N ASN A 275 32.96 14.93 6.98
CA ASN A 275 32.30 16.10 7.54
C ASN A 275 31.10 16.56 6.68
N GLN A 276 30.36 15.59 6.14
CA GLN A 276 29.15 15.81 5.36
C GLN A 276 27.93 15.40 6.18
N LYS A 277 26.85 16.18 6.09
CA LYS A 277 25.56 15.73 6.60
C LYS A 277 24.99 14.71 5.62
N VAL A 278 24.52 13.60 6.12
CA VAL A 278 23.97 12.49 5.35
C VAL A 278 22.50 12.34 5.68
N PHE A 279 21.69 12.23 4.63
CA PHE A 279 20.26 11.98 4.70
C PHE A 279 20.01 10.68 3.94
N ALA A 280 20.06 9.55 4.65
CA ALA A 280 19.90 8.24 4.05
C ALA A 280 18.43 7.82 4.06
N ASN A 281 17.87 7.41 2.92
CA ASN A 281 16.44 7.12 2.81
C ASN A 281 16.06 5.85 3.59
N ALA A 282 15.33 6.02 4.69
CA ALA A 282 14.86 4.93 5.53
C ALA A 282 13.87 4.00 4.80
N LEU A 283 13.10 4.53 3.85
CA LEU A 283 12.14 3.75 3.06
C LEU A 283 12.82 2.85 2.04
N TYR A 284 14.07 3.14 1.67
CA TYR A 284 14.84 2.37 0.70
C TYR A 284 15.56 1.18 1.33
N GLU A 285 15.96 1.28 2.60
CA GLU A 285 16.77 0.29 3.31
C GLU A 285 16.29 -1.18 3.13
N PRO A 286 14.98 -1.51 3.19
CA PRO A 286 14.52 -2.90 3.01
C PRO A 286 14.79 -3.50 1.61
N PHE A 287 15.19 -2.67 0.65
CA PHE A 287 15.34 -3.01 -0.76
C PHE A 287 16.80 -3.04 -1.24
N ILE A 288 17.77 -2.89 -0.33
CA ILE A 288 19.20 -2.92 -0.66
C ILE A 288 19.56 -4.23 -1.37
N TYR A 289 19.05 -5.35 -0.85
CA TYR A 289 19.29 -6.72 -1.34
C TYR A 289 18.31 -7.19 -2.43
N ASP A 290 17.41 -6.34 -2.93
CA ASP A 290 16.44 -6.76 -3.95
C ASP A 290 17.17 -6.90 -5.30
N ASP A 291 17.30 -8.15 -5.79
CA ASP A 291 17.83 -8.50 -7.10
C ASP A 291 16.97 -7.90 -8.22
N SER A 292 17.37 -6.73 -8.69
CA SER A 292 16.73 -6.02 -9.80
C SER A 292 17.79 -5.38 -10.67
N ASP A 293 17.62 -5.39 -12.00
CA ASP A 293 18.55 -4.76 -12.96
C ASP A 293 18.49 -3.23 -12.80
N LYS A 294 19.22 -2.75 -11.79
CA LYS A 294 19.27 -1.36 -11.35
C LYS A 294 20.60 -0.74 -11.74
N ILE A 295 20.54 0.56 -12.04
CA ILE A 295 21.71 1.40 -12.30
C ILE A 295 21.78 2.39 -11.17
N SER A 296 22.87 2.33 -10.42
CA SER A 296 23.16 3.25 -9.34
C SER A 296 23.97 4.42 -9.90
N ALA A 297 23.58 5.64 -9.57
CA ALA A 297 24.31 6.83 -9.97
C ALA A 297 24.28 7.87 -8.84
N PHE A 298 25.30 8.72 -8.79
CA PHE A 298 25.23 9.91 -7.97
C PHE A 298 25.48 11.17 -8.80
N TYR A 299 24.82 12.24 -8.39
CA TYR A 299 24.88 13.56 -9.03
C TYR A 299 25.41 14.59 -8.04
N THR A 300 26.48 15.28 -8.42
CA THR A 300 27.00 16.40 -7.62
C THR A 300 26.40 17.70 -8.15
N ILE A 301 25.70 18.41 -7.26
CA ILE A 301 24.96 19.64 -7.52
C ILE A 301 25.64 20.77 -6.76
N ALA A 302 26.05 21.84 -7.43
CA ALA A 302 26.56 23.03 -6.76
C ALA A 302 25.37 23.87 -6.25
N SER A 303 24.92 23.60 -5.02
CA SER A 303 23.78 24.27 -4.40
C SER A 303 23.90 24.30 -2.87
N SER A 304 23.18 25.24 -2.25
CA SER A 304 23.04 25.31 -0.79
C SER A 304 21.96 24.33 -0.29
N GLU A 305 22.09 23.89 0.96
CA GLU A 305 21.13 23.02 1.64
C GLU A 305 19.70 23.59 1.56
N GLU A 306 19.55 24.90 1.80
CA GLU A 306 18.25 25.56 1.78
C GLU A 306 17.59 25.53 0.39
N THR A 307 18.35 25.84 -0.66
CA THR A 307 17.85 25.84 -2.04
C THR A 307 17.44 24.45 -2.49
N PHE A 308 18.18 23.43 -2.06
CA PHE A 308 17.85 22.04 -2.33
C PHE A 308 16.61 21.57 -1.60
N ASN A 309 16.50 21.88 -0.31
CA ASN A 309 15.34 21.51 0.50
C ASN A 309 14.04 22.12 -0.04
N LYS A 310 14.07 23.35 -0.57
CA LYS A 310 12.93 23.97 -1.26
C LYS A 310 12.48 23.19 -2.50
N ASN A 311 13.40 22.54 -3.21
CA ASN A 311 13.14 21.82 -4.45
C ASN A 311 13.02 20.29 -4.28
N LEU A 312 13.35 19.75 -3.09
CA LEU A 312 13.37 18.31 -2.82
C LEU A 312 12.02 17.65 -3.10
N ASN A 313 10.91 18.29 -2.69
CA ASN A 313 9.57 17.75 -2.94
C ASN A 313 9.29 17.60 -4.45
N SER A 314 9.58 18.64 -5.25
CA SER A 314 9.45 18.59 -6.71
C SER A 314 10.29 17.47 -7.33
N LEU A 315 11.52 17.28 -6.84
CA LEU A 315 12.41 16.21 -7.27
C LEU A 315 11.86 14.82 -6.93
N LEU A 316 11.28 14.64 -5.75
CA LEU A 316 10.65 13.38 -5.35
C LEU A 316 9.36 13.10 -6.16
N ILE A 317 8.58 14.12 -6.55
CA ILE A 317 7.42 13.95 -7.45
C ILE A 317 7.91 13.44 -8.81
N TYR A 318 8.94 14.09 -9.35
CA TYR A 318 9.58 13.69 -10.60
C TYR A 318 10.10 12.25 -10.50
N ALA A 319 10.72 11.90 -9.36
CA ALA A 319 11.24 10.58 -9.09
C ALA A 319 10.15 9.50 -9.16
N ASN A 320 9.02 9.75 -8.49
CA ASN A 320 7.87 8.85 -8.48
C ASN A 320 7.23 8.72 -9.88
N PHE A 321 7.18 9.80 -10.67
CA PHE A 321 6.64 9.77 -12.03
C PHE A 321 7.54 8.98 -13.00
N LYS A 322 8.85 9.16 -12.91
CA LYS A 322 9.86 8.49 -13.75
C LYS A 322 10.30 7.13 -13.24
N LYS A 323 9.71 6.66 -12.13
CA LYS A 323 10.01 5.36 -11.50
C LYS A 323 11.48 5.20 -11.11
N LEU A 324 12.04 6.22 -10.47
CA LEU A 324 13.40 6.21 -9.92
C LEU A 324 13.34 6.39 -8.39
N ILE A 325 14.37 5.92 -7.71
CA ILE A 325 14.46 5.95 -6.25
C ILE A 325 15.62 6.84 -5.85
N ILE A 326 15.38 7.82 -4.97
CA ILE A 326 16.45 8.58 -4.33
C ILE A 326 16.88 7.80 -3.09
N THR A 327 18.08 7.22 -3.10
CA THR A 327 18.55 6.32 -2.03
C THR A 327 19.14 7.09 -0.86
N ALA A 328 19.84 8.19 -1.12
CA ALA A 328 20.39 9.09 -0.12
C ALA A 328 20.73 10.44 -0.76
N TYR A 329 20.94 11.46 0.06
CA TYR A 329 21.71 12.63 -0.35
C TYR A 329 22.67 13.08 0.74
N THR A 330 23.80 13.67 0.36
CA THR A 330 24.75 14.27 1.30
C THR A 330 24.94 15.75 1.02
N VAL A 331 25.12 16.52 2.08
CA VAL A 331 25.33 17.97 2.05
C VAL A 331 26.74 18.25 2.55
N GLY A 332 27.57 18.77 1.65
CA GLY A 332 28.93 19.25 1.95
C GLY A 332 29.03 20.77 1.84
N LYS A 333 30.27 21.30 1.76
CA LYS A 333 30.52 22.73 1.60
C LYS A 333 30.08 23.23 0.21
N GLY A 334 28.84 23.73 0.13
CA GLY A 334 28.27 24.31 -1.10
C GLY A 334 27.98 23.30 -2.22
N GLN A 335 27.96 22.00 -1.88
CA GLN A 335 27.71 20.92 -2.83
C GLN A 335 26.80 19.88 -2.21
N ILE A 336 25.93 19.31 -3.03
CA ILE A 336 24.99 18.26 -2.65
C ILE A 336 25.22 17.07 -3.56
N ASN A 337 25.47 15.90 -2.96
CA ASN A 337 25.58 14.65 -3.69
C ASN A 337 24.25 13.89 -3.57
N LEU A 338 23.55 13.73 -4.68
CA LEU A 338 22.29 13.01 -4.74
C LEU A 338 22.53 11.60 -5.26
N TYR A 339 22.21 10.58 -4.46
CA TYR A 339 22.33 9.17 -4.82
C TYR A 339 20.98 8.63 -5.27
N VAL A 340 20.97 7.96 -6.43
CA VAL A 340 19.74 7.44 -7.03
C VAL A 340 19.93 6.05 -7.62
N GLU A 341 18.83 5.30 -7.66
CA GLU A 341 18.70 4.06 -8.40
C GLU A 341 17.66 4.20 -9.52
N LEU A 342 18.08 3.74 -10.70
CA LEU A 342 17.35 3.88 -11.95
C LEU A 342 17.17 2.51 -12.61
N TYR A 343 16.02 2.34 -13.26
CA TYR A 343 15.66 1.12 -13.99
C TYR A 343 15.59 1.37 -15.50
N ASN A 344 16.16 2.48 -15.98
CA ASN A 344 16.27 2.82 -17.40
C ASN A 344 17.41 3.80 -17.60
N GLU A 345 18.35 3.48 -18.49
CA GLU A 345 19.50 4.35 -18.80
C GLU A 345 19.09 5.70 -19.34
N LYS A 346 18.01 5.76 -20.15
CA LYS A 346 17.47 7.03 -20.68
C LYS A 346 17.11 8.02 -19.57
N HIS A 347 16.83 7.53 -18.36
CA HIS A 347 16.49 8.39 -17.24
C HIS A 347 17.71 9.07 -16.61
N LEU A 348 18.94 8.58 -16.82
CA LEU A 348 20.16 9.20 -16.32
C LEU A 348 20.32 10.63 -16.85
N ASP A 349 20.28 10.78 -18.17
CA ASP A 349 20.44 12.09 -18.82
C ASP A 349 19.23 12.99 -18.54
N SER A 350 18.01 12.43 -18.55
CA SER A 350 16.81 13.22 -18.27
C SER A 350 16.78 13.77 -16.84
N LEU A 351 17.34 13.03 -15.87
CA LEU A 351 17.48 13.50 -14.50
C LEU A 351 18.58 14.56 -14.40
N ARG A 352 19.71 14.38 -15.10
CA ARG A 352 20.77 15.39 -15.18
C ARG A 352 20.25 16.72 -15.70
N GLU A 353 19.51 16.69 -16.82
CA GLU A 353 18.90 17.87 -17.43
C GLU A 353 17.87 18.51 -16.50
N ARG A 354 17.04 17.70 -15.82
CA ARG A 354 16.09 18.21 -14.83
C ARG A 354 16.79 18.90 -13.67
N LEU A 355 17.86 18.31 -13.13
CA LEU A 355 18.65 18.90 -12.05
C LEU A 355 19.33 20.20 -12.50
N HIS A 356 19.89 20.22 -13.71
CA HIS A 356 20.46 21.42 -14.30
C HIS A 356 19.44 22.55 -14.40
N ASN A 357 18.26 22.28 -14.96
CA ASN A 357 17.18 23.28 -15.10
C ASN A 357 16.59 23.74 -13.77
N THR A 358 16.62 22.89 -12.74
CA THR A 358 16.07 23.23 -11.41
C THR A 358 17.04 24.07 -10.58
N PHE A 359 18.33 23.78 -10.68
CA PHE A 359 19.37 24.40 -9.84
C PHE A 359 20.26 25.39 -10.58
N ASN A 360 20.08 25.56 -11.90
CA ASN A 360 20.91 26.40 -12.78
C ASN A 360 22.41 26.19 -12.55
N SER A 361 22.83 24.94 -12.34
CA SER A 361 24.20 24.58 -11.98
C SER A 361 24.74 23.43 -12.81
N ASN A 362 26.06 23.37 -12.97
CA ASN A 362 26.71 22.26 -13.65
C ASN A 362 26.60 20.99 -12.81
N ILE A 363 25.95 19.96 -13.36
CA ILE A 363 25.71 18.69 -12.68
C ILE A 363 26.75 17.69 -13.14
N LYS A 364 27.61 17.22 -12.23
CA LYS A 364 28.50 16.09 -12.50
C LYS A 364 27.73 14.80 -12.23
N GLN A 365 27.73 13.89 -13.20
CA GLN A 365 27.10 12.57 -13.10
C GLN A 365 28.19 11.51 -13.04
N THR A 366 28.06 10.55 -12.13
CA THR A 366 28.93 9.38 -12.06
C THR A 366 28.10 8.14 -11.83
N VAL A 367 28.26 7.14 -12.71
CA VAL A 367 27.61 5.84 -12.58
C VAL A 367 28.41 5.00 -11.59
N ILE A 368 27.73 4.39 -10.64
CA ILE A 368 28.32 3.54 -9.61
C ILE A 368 28.25 2.09 -10.11
N ALA A 369 29.41 1.50 -10.37
CA ALA A 369 29.50 0.12 -10.86
C ALA A 369 29.28 -0.93 -9.75
N ASP A 370 29.55 -0.57 -8.49
CA ASP A 370 29.43 -1.49 -7.35
C ASP A 370 27.97 -1.64 -6.90
N SER A 371 27.45 -2.87 -6.92
CA SER A 371 26.09 -3.18 -6.46
C SER A 371 25.90 -2.95 -4.97
N ASN A 372 26.98 -3.07 -4.17
CA ASN A 372 26.96 -2.99 -2.71
C ASN A 372 27.40 -1.60 -2.20
N TYR A 373 27.37 -0.58 -3.05
CA TYR A 373 27.81 0.77 -2.69
C TYR A 373 27.08 1.32 -1.46
N TYR A 374 25.76 1.05 -1.35
CA TYR A 374 24.94 1.59 -0.28
C TYR A 374 25.39 1.04 1.09
N GLU A 375 25.74 -0.25 1.14
CA GLU A 375 26.25 -0.88 2.37
C GLU A 375 27.56 -0.26 2.82
N LYS A 376 28.50 -0.14 1.87
CA LYS A 376 29.85 0.38 2.09
C LYS A 376 29.85 1.87 2.45
N MET A 377 28.96 2.65 1.84
CA MET A 377 28.90 4.10 2.06
C MET A 377 28.06 4.49 3.28
N PHE A 378 26.96 3.78 3.55
CA PHE A 378 25.96 4.19 4.54
C PHE A 378 25.72 3.14 5.62
N LEU A 379 25.25 1.94 5.28
CA LEU A 379 24.70 0.97 6.24
C LEU A 379 25.65 0.60 7.38
N HIS A 380 26.94 0.40 7.08
CA HIS A 380 27.94 -0.02 8.07
C HIS A 380 28.60 1.14 8.83
N LYS A 381 28.14 2.39 8.65
CA LYS A 381 28.65 3.54 9.42
C LYS A 381 28.01 3.55 10.82
N HIS A 382 28.82 3.75 11.86
CA HIS A 382 28.29 3.84 13.24
C HIS A 382 27.21 4.91 13.40
N GLU A 383 27.45 6.08 12.81
CA GLU A 383 26.49 7.19 12.86
C GLU A 383 25.17 6.85 12.13
N TYR A 384 25.21 6.01 11.09
CA TYR A 384 23.99 5.51 10.44
C TYR A 384 23.21 4.60 11.40
N ILE A 385 23.89 3.66 12.06
CA ILE A 385 23.26 2.70 12.98
C ILE A 385 22.60 3.44 14.15
N ILE A 386 23.28 4.44 14.71
CA ILE A 386 22.76 5.29 15.78
C ILE A 386 21.56 6.10 15.29
N ALA A 387 21.69 6.81 14.16
CA ALA A 387 20.59 7.60 13.61
C ALA A 387 19.35 6.75 13.28
N ARG A 388 19.56 5.51 12.85
CA ARG A 388 18.48 4.54 12.64
C ARG A 388 17.77 4.19 13.95
N ALA A 389 18.52 3.93 15.02
CA ALA A 389 17.94 3.65 16.34
C ALA A 389 17.10 4.83 16.85
N LEU A 390 17.67 6.04 16.80
CA LEU A 390 17.02 7.27 17.26
C LEU A 390 15.76 7.56 16.45
N SER A 391 15.81 7.38 15.11
CA SER A 391 14.63 7.56 14.27
C SER A 391 13.51 6.57 14.61
N LEU A 392 13.86 5.30 14.91
CA LEU A 392 12.87 4.29 15.33
C LEU A 392 12.31 4.58 16.73
N ALA A 393 13.14 5.07 17.65
CA ALA A 393 12.75 5.44 19.00
C ALA A 393 11.84 6.69 19.02
N SER A 394 12.16 7.70 18.22
CA SER A 394 11.34 8.90 18.02
C SER A 394 9.96 8.56 17.45
N LEU A 395 9.87 7.60 16.53
CA LEU A 395 8.57 7.09 16.04
C LEU A 395 7.71 6.49 17.16
N LEU A 396 8.30 5.89 18.20
CA LEU A 396 7.58 5.40 19.38
C LEU A 396 7.13 6.55 20.28
N GLU A 397 7.96 7.59 20.45
CA GLU A 397 7.56 8.82 21.16
C GLU A 397 6.37 9.51 20.49
N GLU A 398 6.35 9.58 19.15
CA GLU A 398 5.23 10.13 18.37
C GLU A 398 3.93 9.33 18.58
N LEU A 399 4.02 8.07 19.03
CA LEU A 399 2.90 7.22 19.40
C LEU A 399 2.55 7.29 20.90
N GLU A 400 3.12 8.25 21.63
CA GLU A 400 2.97 8.45 23.08
C GLU A 400 3.51 7.29 23.95
N ILE A 401 4.40 6.46 23.40
CA ILE A 401 5.07 5.38 24.14
C ILE A 401 6.34 5.94 24.78
N LYS A 402 6.22 6.31 26.06
CA LYS A 402 7.29 6.94 26.86
C LYS A 402 8.05 5.98 27.76
N GLU A 403 7.74 4.68 27.68
CA GLU A 403 8.37 3.65 28.50
C GLU A 403 9.78 3.31 28.01
N ALA A 404 10.48 2.46 28.76
CA ALA A 404 11.78 1.96 28.36
C ALA A 404 11.68 1.16 27.05
N VAL A 405 12.57 1.46 26.11
CA VAL A 405 12.67 0.75 24.83
C VAL A 405 13.72 -0.35 24.91
N ILE A 406 13.49 -1.42 24.16
CA ILE A 406 14.46 -2.50 23.97
C ILE A 406 15.06 -2.35 22.58
N ILE A 407 16.34 -2.05 22.52
CA ILE A 407 17.12 -1.98 21.29
C ILE A 407 17.71 -3.37 21.05
N SER A 408 17.33 -4.00 19.93
CA SER A 408 17.90 -5.25 19.46
C SER A 408 18.88 -4.96 18.32
N LEU A 409 20.14 -5.37 18.49
CA LEU A 409 21.18 -5.29 17.48
C LEU A 409 21.62 -6.68 17.05
N SER A 410 21.42 -7.02 15.79
CA SER A 410 21.99 -8.22 15.17
C SER A 410 23.40 -7.92 14.66
N MET A 411 24.36 -8.75 15.08
CA MET A 411 25.78 -8.62 14.74
C MET A 411 26.36 -9.96 14.29
N HIS A 412 27.25 -9.90 13.32
CA HIS A 412 27.98 -11.03 12.77
C HIS A 412 29.42 -11.05 13.30
N PHE A 413 29.89 -12.21 13.75
CA PHE A 413 31.26 -12.46 14.19
C PHE A 413 31.83 -13.71 13.48
N LYS A 414 33.16 -13.81 13.41
CA LYS A 414 33.85 -14.95 12.82
C LYS A 414 33.62 -16.26 13.60
N ASP A 415 33.63 -16.19 14.92
CA ASP A 415 33.32 -17.31 15.79
C ASP A 415 32.76 -16.82 17.13
N LEU A 416 32.28 -17.75 17.96
CA LEU A 416 31.75 -17.42 19.29
C LEU A 416 32.84 -16.93 20.25
N LYS A 417 34.12 -17.31 20.01
CA LYS A 417 35.24 -16.86 20.84
C LYS A 417 35.51 -15.37 20.66
N ALA A 418 35.47 -14.88 19.42
CA ALA A 418 35.59 -13.48 19.09
C ALA A 418 34.48 -12.65 19.75
N ALA A 419 33.27 -13.21 19.90
CA ALA A 419 32.15 -12.52 20.51
C ALA A 419 32.04 -12.65 22.05
N SER A 420 32.98 -13.35 22.70
CA SER A 420 32.93 -13.65 24.15
C SER A 420 32.71 -12.41 25.03
N GLN A 421 33.45 -11.33 24.75
CA GLN A 421 33.33 -10.07 25.49
C GLN A 421 31.93 -9.45 25.42
N ILE A 422 31.25 -9.58 24.28
CA ILE A 422 29.89 -9.07 24.08
C ILE A 422 28.88 -9.93 24.84
N VAL A 423 29.03 -11.25 24.79
CA VAL A 423 28.16 -12.22 25.48
C VAL A 423 28.26 -12.08 27.01
N GLU A 424 29.45 -11.76 27.53
CA GLU A 424 29.65 -11.54 28.96
C GLU A 424 29.08 -10.21 29.46
N LYS A 425 29.15 -9.15 28.64
CA LYS A 425 28.79 -7.78 29.03
C LYS A 425 27.31 -7.45 28.79
N TYR A 426 26.69 -8.01 27.75
CA TYR A 426 25.34 -7.67 27.33
C TYR A 426 24.41 -8.88 27.35
N HIS A 427 23.10 -8.63 27.38
CA HIS A 427 22.14 -9.70 27.20
C HIS A 427 22.09 -10.11 25.72
N THR A 428 22.49 -11.34 25.41
CA THR A 428 22.63 -11.82 24.04
C THR A 428 21.89 -13.11 23.76
N ASN A 429 21.23 -13.20 22.61
CA ASN A 429 20.71 -14.44 22.05
C ASN A 429 21.59 -14.89 20.86
N VAL A 430 21.98 -16.16 20.83
CA VAL A 430 22.65 -16.75 19.67
C VAL A 430 21.59 -17.16 18.65
N ILE A 431 21.52 -16.45 17.52
CA ILE A 431 20.55 -16.78 16.45
C ILE A 431 21.07 -17.96 15.64
N GLU A 432 22.33 -17.89 15.21
CA GLU A 432 22.94 -18.90 14.37
C GLU A 432 24.42 -19.09 14.73
N LYS A 433 24.86 -20.35 14.69
CA LYS A 433 26.25 -20.73 14.97
C LYS A 433 26.69 -21.79 13.96
N GLN A 434 27.64 -21.43 13.12
CA GLN A 434 28.36 -22.34 12.23
C GLN A 434 29.86 -22.32 12.55
N ALA A 435 30.65 -23.16 11.89
CA ALA A 435 32.09 -23.24 12.15
C ALA A 435 32.83 -21.92 11.86
N ASP A 436 32.38 -21.19 10.83
CA ASP A 436 33.06 -20.02 10.27
C ASP A 436 32.32 -18.69 10.50
N TYR A 437 31.16 -18.73 11.15
CA TYR A 437 30.47 -17.53 11.59
C TYR A 437 29.51 -17.76 12.76
N CYS A 438 29.24 -16.67 13.49
CA CYS A 438 28.26 -16.60 14.56
C CYS A 438 27.41 -15.33 14.40
N LEU A 439 26.09 -15.47 14.44
CA LEU A 439 25.13 -14.38 14.45
C LEU A 439 24.56 -14.22 15.85
N LEU A 440 24.79 -13.06 16.46
CA LEU A 440 24.29 -12.71 17.78
C LEU A 440 23.23 -11.62 17.68
N GLU A 441 22.22 -11.70 18.52
CA GLU A 441 21.30 -10.62 18.83
C GLU A 441 21.64 -10.06 20.20
N VAL A 442 21.99 -8.79 20.28
CA VAL A 442 22.26 -8.09 21.54
C VAL A 442 21.07 -7.21 21.90
N LEU A 443 20.56 -7.37 23.12
CA LEU A 443 19.41 -6.65 23.64
C LEU A 443 19.87 -5.62 24.67
N ILE A 444 19.58 -4.35 24.43
CA ILE A 444 19.83 -3.26 25.37
C ILE A 444 18.49 -2.64 25.76
N LYS A 445 18.16 -2.68 27.04
CA LYS A 445 17.01 -1.97 27.60
C LYS A 445 17.45 -0.60 28.10
N VAL A 446 16.85 0.47 27.58
CA VAL A 446 17.15 1.86 27.95
C VAL A 446 15.87 2.68 28.04
N GLU A 447 15.90 3.77 28.80
CA GLU A 447 14.83 4.77 28.73
C GLU A 447 14.79 5.38 27.32
N ASN A 448 13.58 5.71 26.84
CA ASN A 448 13.39 6.33 25.53
C ASN A 448 13.83 7.80 25.56
N ILE A 449 15.13 8.02 25.63
CA ILE A 449 15.75 9.35 25.63
C ILE A 449 16.97 9.31 24.70
N ASP A 450 16.98 10.20 23.70
CA ASP A 450 17.97 10.20 22.61
C ASP A 450 19.42 10.04 23.09
N TYR A 451 19.84 10.82 24.09
CA TYR A 451 21.23 10.78 24.57
C TYR A 451 21.60 9.45 25.26
N ILE A 452 20.65 8.79 25.94
CA ILE A 452 20.88 7.50 26.61
C ILE A 452 20.99 6.39 25.57
N ILE A 453 20.10 6.40 24.58
CA ILE A 453 20.10 5.49 23.44
C ILE A 453 21.43 5.60 22.70
N GLU A 454 21.83 6.82 22.35
CA GLU A 454 23.06 7.10 21.63
C GLU A 454 24.29 6.62 22.43
N ALA A 455 24.41 6.97 23.71
CA ALA A 455 25.54 6.58 24.54
C ALA A 455 25.66 5.05 24.67
N SER A 456 24.53 4.37 24.88
CA SER A 456 24.49 2.92 25.01
C SER A 456 24.89 2.22 23.71
N LEU A 457 24.42 2.72 22.57
CA LEU A 457 24.79 2.20 21.25
C LEU A 457 26.24 2.48 20.91
N ARG A 458 26.78 3.66 21.24
CA ARG A 458 28.20 3.98 21.02
C ARG A 458 29.10 3.01 21.79
N ASN A 459 28.77 2.69 23.03
CA ASN A 459 29.50 1.71 23.83
C ASN A 459 29.43 0.31 23.21
N LEU A 460 28.25 -0.14 22.80
CA LEU A 460 28.07 -1.45 22.16
C LEU A 460 28.82 -1.56 20.83
N LEU A 461 28.74 -0.53 19.98
CA LEU A 461 29.42 -0.50 18.69
C LEU A 461 30.95 -0.48 18.86
N LEU A 462 31.45 0.20 19.90
CA LEU A 462 32.89 0.16 20.23
C LEU A 462 33.33 -1.24 20.63
N ASP A 463 32.60 -1.90 21.53
CA ASP A 463 32.90 -3.27 21.95
C ASP A 463 32.83 -4.26 20.77
N MET A 464 31.86 -4.07 19.86
CA MET A 464 31.72 -4.85 18.63
C MET A 464 32.96 -4.72 17.74
N LEU A 465 33.46 -3.49 17.52
CA LEU A 465 34.67 -3.25 16.73
C LEU A 465 35.90 -3.91 17.34
N ILE A 466 36.07 -3.80 18.66
CA ILE A 466 37.18 -4.43 19.39
C ILE A 466 37.13 -5.95 19.20
N SER A 467 35.92 -6.52 19.20
CA SER A 467 35.65 -7.95 19.01
C SER A 467 35.64 -8.39 17.54
N GLY A 468 35.90 -7.48 16.59
CA GLY A 468 35.93 -7.78 15.15
C GLY A 468 34.56 -8.12 14.54
N GLY A 469 33.47 -7.63 15.15
CA GLY A 469 32.10 -7.85 14.68
C GLY A 469 31.66 -6.88 13.58
N THR A 470 30.66 -7.30 12.81
CA THR A 470 30.01 -6.51 11.76
C THR A 470 28.53 -6.33 12.06
N PHE A 471 28.03 -5.11 11.93
CA PHE A 471 26.62 -4.81 12.05
C PHE A 471 25.79 -5.46 10.94
N VAL A 472 24.65 -6.05 11.31
CA VAL A 472 23.67 -6.62 10.37
C VAL A 472 22.37 -5.82 10.39
N ARG A 473 21.75 -5.65 11.56
CA ARG A 473 20.42 -5.02 11.67
C ARG A 473 20.19 -4.44 13.07
N ILE A 474 19.41 -3.36 13.13
CA ILE A 474 18.85 -2.83 14.38
C ILE A 474 17.33 -2.85 14.34
N MET A 475 16.71 -3.12 15.50
CA MET A 475 15.28 -3.03 15.74
C MET A 475 15.06 -2.36 17.10
N VAL A 476 13.96 -1.61 17.25
CA VAL A 476 13.58 -0.98 18.52
C VAL A 476 12.18 -1.45 18.87
N TYR A 477 12.02 -1.98 20.08
CA TYR A 477 10.77 -2.51 20.62
C TYR A 477 10.35 -1.71 21.86
N TYR A 478 9.06 -1.78 22.19
CA TYR A 478 8.50 -1.31 23.46
C TYR A 478 7.88 -2.49 24.20
#